data_AF-A0A9N9PGX6-F1
#
_entry.id   AF-A0A9N9PGX6-F1
#
_cell.length_a   1.000
_cell.length_b   1.000
_cell.length_c   1.000
_cell.angle_alpha   90.00
_cell.angle_beta   90.00
_cell.angle_gamma   90.00
#
_symmetry.space_group_name_H-M   'P 1'
#
loop_
_entity.id
_entity.type
_entity.pdbx_description
1 polymer ?
#
loop_
_entity_poly.entity_id
_entity_poly.type
_entity_poly.pdbx_seq_one_letter_code
_entity_poly.pdbx_strand_id
1 'polypeptide(L)'
;GDGTLRKNFLIWKNWGIGSAVGLHYTQLKILLRGAQLAKENGRIVYSTWSMNPFENEAVVAEVLRRSRGNLHLVDVSNLLPQLIRAPGVTTWKVMSKENKWVDKLEDIDS
;
A
#
# COMPACT_ATOMS: atom_id res chain seq x y z
N GLY A 1 -1.34 11.25 0.46
CA GLY A 1 -0.08 10.53 0.33
C GLY A 1 1.06 11.43 0.73
N ASP A 2 1.97 10.86 1.51
CA ASP A 2 3.25 11.44 1.96
C ASP A 2 4.21 11.80 0.81
N GLY A 3 4.05 11.25 -0.39
CA GLY A 3 4.83 11.59 -1.59
C GLY A 3 4.64 13.03 -2.10
N THR A 4 3.70 13.79 -1.51
CA THR A 4 3.40 15.18 -1.88
C THR A 4 4.11 16.22 -1.00
N LEU A 5 5.02 15.77 -0.13
CA LEU A 5 5.70 16.60 0.85
C LEU A 5 6.31 17.89 0.27
N ARG A 6 6.88 17.80 -0.95
CA ARG A 6 7.46 18.96 -1.65
C ARG A 6 6.45 20.07 -1.93
N LYS A 7 5.18 19.72 -2.15
CA LYS A 7 4.09 20.66 -2.45
C LYS A 7 3.29 21.05 -1.20
N ASN A 8 3.33 20.23 -0.15
CA ASN A 8 2.59 20.47 1.09
C ASN A 8 3.40 20.02 2.32
N PHE A 9 4.15 20.96 2.89
CA PHE A 9 5.03 20.70 4.03
C PHE A 9 4.28 20.32 5.31
N LEU A 10 3.00 20.69 5.44
CA LEU A 10 2.18 20.36 6.62
C LEU A 10 1.96 18.86 6.77
N ILE A 11 2.14 18.09 5.69
CA ILE A 11 2.04 16.63 5.73
C ILE A 11 3.08 16.05 6.67
N TRP A 12 4.31 16.57 6.69
CA TRP A 12 5.34 16.10 7.63
C TRP A 12 4.92 16.28 9.09
N LYS A 13 4.29 17.40 9.42
CA LYS A 13 3.84 17.72 10.79
C LYS A 13 2.66 16.86 11.23
N ASN A 14 1.80 16.47 10.30
CA ASN A 14 0.54 15.77 10.59
C ASN A 14 0.59 14.28 10.27
N TRP A 15 1.70 13.79 9.70
CA TRP A 15 1.85 12.39 9.38
C TRP A 15 1.93 11.58 10.68
N GLY A 16 1.12 10.53 10.77
CA GLY A 16 1.14 9.60 11.90
C GLY A 16 0.50 8.27 11.54
N ILE A 17 0.83 7.22 12.29
CA ILE A 17 0.40 5.84 12.01
C ILE A 17 -1.12 5.71 11.91
N GLY A 18 -1.87 6.37 12.79
CA GLY A 18 -3.34 6.35 12.74
C GLY A 18 -3.90 6.82 11.39
N SER A 19 -3.31 7.87 10.80
CA SER A 19 -3.71 8.36 9.48
C SER A 19 -3.37 7.38 8.35
N ALA A 20 -2.18 6.77 8.40
CA ALA A 20 -1.74 5.77 7.43
C ALA A 20 -2.64 4.52 7.45
N VAL A 21 -3.01 4.04 8.64
CA VAL A 21 -3.92 2.90 8.82
C VAL A 21 -5.33 3.21 8.29
N GLY A 22 -5.84 4.42 8.56
CA GLY A 22 -7.14 4.85 8.03
C GLY A 22 -7.17 4.93 6.50
N LEU A 23 -6.09 5.45 5.89
CA LEU A 23 -5.94 5.50 4.43
C LEU A 23 -5.83 4.11 3.82
N HIS A 24 -5.04 3.22 4.43
CA HIS A 24 -4.91 1.83 3.99
C HIS A 24 -6.27 1.15 3.83
N TYR A 25 -7.14 1.24 4.85
CA TYR A 25 -8.46 0.62 4.79
C TYR A 25 -9.34 1.18 3.66
N THR A 26 -9.27 2.50 3.44
CA THR A 26 -10.01 3.17 2.37
C THR A 26 -9.50 2.73 0.99
N GLN A 27 -8.18 2.73 0.79
CA GLN A 27 -7.53 2.31 -0.45
C GLN A 27 -7.83 0.83 -0.76
N LEU A 28 -7.79 -0.03 0.25
CA LEU A 28 -8.14 -1.44 0.14
C LEU A 28 -9.59 -1.63 -0.35
N LYS A 29 -10.55 -0.91 0.24
CA LYS A 29 -11.96 -0.96 -0.20
C LYS A 29 -12.13 -0.52 -1.65
N ILE A 30 -11.47 0.56 -2.04
CA ILE A 30 -11.53 1.08 -3.42
C ILE A 30 -10.97 0.05 -4.39
N LEU A 31 -9.79 -0.52 -4.10
CA LEU A 31 -9.16 -1.48 -4.99
C LEU A 31 -9.95 -2.80 -5.09
N LEU A 32 -10.49 -3.31 -3.97
CA LEU A 32 -11.38 -4.47 -3.98
C LEU A 32 -12.65 -4.20 -4.80
N ARG A 33 -13.24 -3.01 -4.68
CA ARG A 33 -14.42 -2.67 -5.46
C ARG A 33 -14.08 -2.56 -6.95
N GLY A 34 -12.93 -1.96 -7.29
CA GLY A 34 -12.41 -1.94 -8.65
C GLY A 34 -12.22 -3.34 -9.22
N ALA A 35 -11.72 -4.27 -8.40
CA ALA A 35 -11.57 -5.68 -8.78
C ALA A 35 -12.89 -6.38 -9.07
N GLN A 36 -13.92 -6.14 -8.26
CA GLN A 36 -15.26 -6.70 -8.50
C GLN A 36 -15.93 -6.16 -9.77
N LEU A 37 -15.57 -4.95 -10.18
CA LEU A 37 -16.12 -4.27 -11.36
C LEU A 37 -15.31 -4.56 -12.63
N ALA A 38 -14.09 -5.06 -12.50
CA ALA A 38 -13.26 -5.42 -13.64
C ALA A 38 -13.86 -6.64 -14.36
N LYS A 39 -13.87 -6.58 -15.69
CA LYS A 39 -14.20 -7.76 -16.51
C LYS A 39 -13.16 -8.86 -16.33
N GLU A 40 -13.54 -10.09 -16.63
CA GLU A 40 -12.60 -11.21 -16.73
C GLU A 40 -11.45 -10.86 -17.69
N ASN A 41 -10.23 -11.26 -17.31
CA ASN A 41 -8.99 -10.90 -18.01
C ASN A 41 -8.74 -9.39 -18.14
N GLY A 42 -9.48 -8.56 -17.40
CA GLY A 42 -9.26 -7.14 -17.27
C GLY A 42 -7.98 -6.81 -16.51
N ARG A 43 -7.48 -5.58 -16.70
CA ARG A 43 -6.30 -5.08 -15.98
C ARG A 43 -6.69 -3.92 -15.08
N ILE A 44 -6.19 -3.95 -13.85
CA ILE A 44 -6.36 -2.89 -12.86
C ILE A 44 -4.98 -2.30 -12.60
N VAL A 45 -4.89 -0.98 -12.66
CA VAL A 45 -3.68 -0.24 -12.28
C VAL A 45 -3.99 0.48 -10.97
N TYR A 46 -3.21 0.17 -9.94
CA TYR A 46 -3.25 0.85 -8.67
C TYR A 46 -2.06 1.80 -8.57
N SER A 47 -2.33 3.07 -8.26
CA SER A 47 -1.30 4.10 -8.13
C SER A 47 -1.65 5.01 -6.98
N THR A 48 -0.65 5.46 -6.24
CA THR A 48 -0.80 6.44 -5.18
C THR A 48 0.22 7.56 -5.36
N TRP A 49 0.07 8.60 -4.55
CA TRP A 49 1.07 9.63 -4.38
C TRP A 49 1.71 9.51 -3.00
N SER A 50 2.07 8.28 -2.65
CA SER A 50 2.66 7.88 -1.37
C SER A 50 3.94 7.08 -1.60
N MET A 51 4.84 7.15 -0.62
CA MET A 51 6.04 6.30 -0.50
C MET A 51 5.92 5.32 0.68
N ASN A 52 4.79 5.31 1.39
CA ASN A 52 4.57 4.50 2.57
C ASN A 52 4.10 3.09 2.17
N PRO A 53 4.78 2.02 2.63
CA PRO A 53 4.36 0.66 2.30
C PRO A 53 2.94 0.33 2.78
N PHE A 54 2.42 1.01 3.81
CA PHE A 54 1.02 0.85 4.23
C PHE A 54 0.03 1.29 3.16
N GLU A 55 0.35 2.31 2.37
CA GLU A 55 -0.48 2.78 1.26
C GLU A 55 -0.15 2.06 -0.05
N ASN A 56 0.87 1.19 -0.08
CA ASN A 56 1.41 0.60 -1.31
C ASN A 56 1.40 -0.93 -1.22
N GLU A 57 2.53 -1.56 -0.85
CA GLU A 57 2.70 -3.01 -0.83
C GLU A 57 1.69 -3.71 0.09
N ALA A 58 1.36 -3.10 1.23
CA ALA A 58 0.36 -3.65 2.15
C ALA A 58 -1.04 -3.74 1.50
N VAL A 59 -1.45 -2.72 0.76
CA VAL A 59 -2.77 -2.68 0.08
C VAL A 59 -2.82 -3.78 -0.97
N VAL A 60 -1.79 -3.87 -1.80
CA VAL A 60 -1.68 -4.86 -2.87
C VAL A 60 -1.66 -6.29 -2.30
N ALA A 61 -0.84 -6.54 -1.27
CA ALA A 61 -0.75 -7.85 -0.62
C ALA A 61 -2.08 -8.29 -0.02
N GLU A 62 -2.81 -7.40 0.65
CA GLU A 62 -4.12 -7.71 1.24
C GLU A 62 -5.18 -7.99 0.16
N VAL A 63 -5.20 -7.23 -0.94
CA VAL A 63 -6.12 -7.49 -2.07
C VAL A 63 -5.86 -8.85 -2.69
N LEU A 64 -4.60 -9.21 -2.93
CA LEU A 64 -4.23 -10.51 -3.48
C LEU A 64 -4.66 -11.65 -2.55
N ARG A 65 -4.41 -11.53 -1.23
CA ARG A 65 -4.87 -12.51 -0.24
C ARG A 65 -6.39 -12.68 -0.26
N ARG A 66 -7.14 -11.57 -0.33
CA ARG A 66 -8.62 -11.62 -0.38
C ARG A 66 -9.17 -12.11 -1.71
N SER A 67 -8.42 -11.97 -2.80
CA SER A 67 -8.86 -12.39 -4.14
C SER A 67 -8.96 -13.90 -4.31
N ARG A 68 -8.35 -14.70 -3.43
CA ARG A 68 -8.35 -16.17 -3.48
C ARG A 68 -7.89 -16.71 -4.85
N GLY A 69 -6.88 -16.09 -5.44
CA GLY A 69 -6.30 -16.49 -6.73
C GLY A 69 -6.95 -15.88 -7.97
N ASN A 70 -8.04 -15.12 -7.83
CA ASN A 70 -8.69 -14.45 -8.96
C ASN A 70 -7.91 -13.22 -9.47
N LEU A 71 -6.97 -12.70 -8.67
CA LEU A 71 -6.04 -11.64 -9.07
C LEU A 71 -4.60 -12.15 -8.96
N HIS A 72 -3.77 -11.73 -9.89
CA HIS A 72 -2.33 -11.96 -9.86
C HIS A 72 -1.58 -10.67 -10.23
N LEU A 73 -0.35 -10.53 -9.71
CA LEU A 73 0.54 -9.44 -10.11
C LEU A 73 1.09 -9.70 -11.51
N VAL A 74 1.14 -8.64 -12.30
CA VAL A 74 1.73 -8.65 -13.65
C VAL A 74 3.00 -7.83 -13.61
N ASP A 75 4.11 -8.43 -14.02
CA ASP A 75 5.34 -7.66 -14.23
C ASP A 75 5.17 -6.75 -15.45
N VAL A 76 5.27 -5.45 -15.21
CA VAL A 76 5.17 -4.40 -16.23
C VAL A 76 6.53 -3.79 -16.54
N SER A 77 7.62 -4.44 -16.13
CA SER A 77 8.96 -3.90 -16.25
C SER A 77 9.41 -3.63 -17.67
N ASN A 78 8.87 -4.36 -18.64
CA ASN A 78 9.17 -4.15 -20.04
C ASN A 78 8.30 -3.06 -20.69
N LEU A 79 7.25 -2.59 -20.01
CA LEU A 79 6.30 -1.62 -20.57
C LEU A 79 6.75 -0.16 -20.42
N LEU A 80 7.59 0.13 -19.41
CA LEU A 80 8.09 1.47 -19.12
C LEU A 80 9.62 1.45 -18.92
N PRO A 81 10.40 1.20 -19.97
CA PRO A 81 11.85 1.02 -19.85
C PRO A 81 12.58 2.30 -19.40
N GLN A 82 11.99 3.47 -19.63
CA GLN A 82 12.57 4.76 -19.24
C GLN A 82 12.20 5.21 -17.82
N LEU A 83 11.23 4.53 -17.18
CA LEU A 83 10.83 4.86 -15.81
C LEU A 83 11.85 4.28 -14.84
N ILE A 84 12.50 5.15 -14.06
CA ILE A 84 13.38 4.77 -12.96
C ILE A 84 12.53 4.22 -11.82
N ARG A 85 12.88 3.05 -11.29
CA ARG A 85 12.11 2.32 -10.28
C ARG A 85 13.03 1.64 -9.29
N ALA A 86 12.47 1.32 -8.13
CA ALA A 86 13.08 0.43 -7.16
C ALA A 86 12.19 -0.81 -6.99
N PRO A 87 12.75 -1.96 -6.57
CA PRO A 87 11.95 -3.10 -6.12
C PRO A 87 11.01 -2.68 -4.97
N GLY A 88 9.81 -3.24 -4.95
CA GLY A 88 8.89 -3.08 -3.82
C GLY A 88 9.44 -3.72 -2.55
N VAL A 89 9.04 -3.20 -1.40
CA VAL A 89 9.48 -3.73 -0.10
C VAL A 89 8.57 -4.86 0.39
N THR A 90 9.16 -5.90 0.95
CA THR A 90 8.42 -7.06 1.48
C THR A 90 8.30 -7.05 3.00
N THR A 91 9.11 -6.25 3.68
CA THR A 91 9.14 -6.13 5.14
C THR A 91 9.42 -4.69 5.55
N TRP A 92 8.77 -4.21 6.61
CA TRP A 92 9.02 -2.90 7.22
C TRP A 92 8.66 -2.95 8.70
N LYS A 93 9.25 -2.03 9.48
CA LYS A 93 8.91 -1.89 10.90
C LYS A 93 7.53 -1.28 11.06
N VAL A 94 6.75 -1.81 11.99
CA VAL A 94 5.44 -1.27 12.34
C VAL A 94 5.52 -0.64 13.72
N MET A 95 4.81 0.45 13.95
CA MET A 95 4.72 1.04 15.29
C MET A 95 3.34 0.75 15.89
N SER A 96 3.33 0.28 17.13
CA SER A 96 2.11 0.01 17.90
C SER A 96 1.42 1.32 18.32
N LYS A 97 0.21 1.21 18.90
CA LYS A 97 -0.51 2.38 19.43
C LYS A 97 0.20 3.03 20.61
N GLU A 98 1.02 2.26 21.33
CA GLU A 98 1.84 2.66 22.47
C GLU A 98 3.17 3.28 22.03
N ASN A 99 3.34 3.60 20.74
CA ASN A 99 4.55 4.14 20.13
C ASN A 99 5.78 3.21 20.24
N LYS A 100 5.56 1.90 20.33
CA LYS A 100 6.65 0.91 20.32
C LYS A 100 6.86 0.38 18.92
N TRP A 101 8.11 0.28 18.48
CA TRP A 101 8.44 -0.41 17.24
C TRP A 101 8.30 -1.92 17.43
N VAL A 102 7.65 -2.55 16.47
CA VAL A 102 7.31 -3.96 16.42
C VAL A 102 7.90 -4.53 15.15
N ASP A 103 8.70 -5.57 15.29
CA ASP A 103 9.32 -6.29 14.18
C ASP A 103 8.56 -7.60 13.87
N LYS A 104 7.88 -8.20 14.86
CA LYS A 104 7.04 -9.39 14.69
C LYS A 104 5.68 -9.23 15.34
N LEU A 105 4.67 -9.91 14.77
CA LEU A 105 3.31 -9.92 15.32
C LEU A 105 3.28 -10.45 16.78
N GLU A 106 4.20 -11.36 17.10
CA GLU A 106 4.38 -11.95 18.44
C GLU A 106 4.78 -10.92 19.50
N ASP A 107 5.37 -9.79 19.09
CA ASP A 107 5.82 -8.73 20.02
C ASP A 107 4.67 -7.78 20.41
N ILE A 108 3.44 -8.02 19.91
CA ILE A 108 2.24 -7.23 20.21
C ILE A 108 1.44 -7.95 21.30
N ASP A 109 1.46 -7.40 22.51
CA ASP A 109 0.57 -7.84 23.59
C ASP A 109 -0.90 -7.65 23.16
N SER A 110 -1.69 -8.73 23.21
CA SER A 110 -3.10 -8.78 22.75
C SER A 110 -4.07 -8.06 23.69
#